data_AF-A0A941N620-F1
#
_entry.id   AF-A0A941N620-F1
#
_cell.length_a   1.000
_cell.length_b   1.000
_cell.length_c   1.000
_cell.angle_alpha   90.00
_cell.angle_beta   90.00
_cell.angle_gamma   90.00
#
_symmetry.space_group_name_H-M   'P 1'
#
loop_
_entity.id
_entity.type
_entity.pdbx_description
1 polymer ?
#
loop_
_entity_poly.entity_id
_entity_poly.type
_entity_poly.pdbx_seq_one_letter_code
_entity_poly.pdbx_strand_id
1 'polypeptide(L)' 'MKHLSHGRYQKVTIYVDRISQQWIVRDSEGSFWTVPATTNAWEQRQPFSPSQGVELEPVPGHYRYLLGLPS' A
#
# COMPACT_ATOMS: atom_id res chain seq x y z
N MET A 1 -17.64 31.13 2.91
CA MET A 1 -17.12 30.05 3.78
C MET A 1 -16.77 28.86 2.90
N LYS A 2 -15.49 28.52 2.75
CA LYS A 2 -15.07 27.26 2.09
C LYS A 2 -14.35 26.43 3.15
N HIS A 3 -14.96 25.33 3.56
CA HIS A 3 -14.34 24.34 4.42
C HIS A 3 -13.10 23.79 3.69
N LEU A 4 -11.91 24.17 4.16
CA LEU A 4 -10.68 23.43 3.86
C LEU A 4 -10.71 22.19 4.74
N SER A 5 -11.31 21.12 4.22
CA SER A 5 -11.12 19.78 4.75
C SER A 5 -9.62 19.49 4.63
N HIS A 6 -8.88 19.65 5.73
CA HIS A 6 -7.56 19.05 5.85
C HIS A 6 -7.78 17.54 5.97
N GLY A 7 -8.08 16.91 4.82
CA GLY A 7 -8.03 15.47 4.70
C GLY A 7 -6.64 15.07 5.16
N ARG A 8 -6.57 14.40 6.30
CA ARG A 8 -5.33 13.97 6.91
C ARG A 8 -4.75 12.89 5.99
N TYR A 9 -4.04 13.29 4.94
CA TYR A 9 -3.39 12.38 3.99
C TYR A 9 -2.59 11.38 4.82
N GLN A 10 -3.03 10.12 4.85
CA GLN A 10 -2.31 9.10 5.59
C GLN A 10 -1.03 8.78 4.82
N LYS A 11 0.07 8.56 5.54
CA LYS A 11 1.32 8.15 4.90
C LYS A 11 1.07 6.80 4.24
N VAL A 12 1.39 6.66 2.95
CA VAL A 12 1.35 5.35 2.27
C VAL A 12 2.12 4.35 3.16
N THR A 13 1.58 3.17 3.38
CA THR A 13 2.20 2.15 4.23
C THR A 13 2.35 0.88 3.43
N ILE A 14 3.51 0.23 3.55
CA ILE A 14 3.77 -1.05 2.91
C ILE A 14 3.64 -2.13 3.96
N TYR A 15 2.97 -3.21 3.58
CA TYR A 15 2.80 -4.42 4.35
C TYR A 15 3.26 -5.62 3.53
N VAL A 16 3.52 -6.73 4.21
CA VAL A 16 3.56 -8.05 3.63
C VAL A 16 2.37 -8.85 4.16
N ASP A 17 1.62 -9.51 3.28
CA ASP A 17 0.71 -10.58 3.69
C ASP A 17 1.53 -11.85 3.91
N ARG A 18 1.62 -12.30 5.16
CA ARG A 18 2.44 -13.45 5.54
C ARG A 18 1.94 -14.78 5.00
N ILE A 19 0.66 -14.89 4.67
CA ILE A 19 0.08 -16.15 4.18
C ILE A 19 0.43 -16.33 2.70
N SER A 20 0.16 -15.30 1.89
CA SER A 20 0.40 -15.35 0.45
C SER A 20 1.81 -14.90 0.04
N GLN A 21 2.58 -14.35 0.97
CA GLN A 21 3.90 -13.73 0.74
C GLN A 21 3.85 -12.61 -0.32
N GLN A 22 2.78 -11.82 -0.30
CA GLN A 22 2.56 -10.73 -1.25
C GLN A 22 2.80 -9.36 -0.61
N TRP A 23 3.31 -8.42 -1.41
CA TRP A 23 3.39 -7.02 -1.00
C TRP A 23 2.01 -6.38 -1.10
N ILE A 24 1.60 -5.76 0.00
CA ILE A 24 0.36 -5.00 0.08
C ILE A 24 0.70 -3.55 0.38
N VAL A 25 0.16 -2.62 -0.40
CA VAL A 25 0.32 -1.18 -0.18
C VAL A 25 -1.02 -0.59 0.20
N ARG A 26 -1.05 0.15 1.32
CA ARG A 26 -2.16 1.04 1.65
C ARG A 26 -1.79 2.44 1.22
N ASP A 27 -2.54 3.01 0.28
CA ASP A 27 -2.29 4.37 -0.19
C ASP A 27 -2.79 5.44 0.80
N SER A 28 -2.62 6.71 0.43
CA SER A 28 -2.99 7.84 1.29
C SER A 28 -4.50 8.05 1.43
N GLU A 29 -5.30 7.48 0.52
CA GLU A 29 -6.76 7.47 0.58
C GLU A 29 -7.27 6.32 1.46
N GLY A 30 -6.39 5.36 1.77
CA GLY A 30 -6.68 4.21 2.61
C GLY A 30 -7.06 2.96 1.82
N SER A 31 -7.00 3.01 0.49
CA SER A 31 -7.22 1.86 -0.39
C SER A 31 -6.03 0.91 -0.35
N PHE A 32 -6.31 -0.39 -0.54
CA PHE A 32 -5.29 -1.44 -0.50
C PHE A 32 -5.03 -2.02 -1.88
N TRP A 33 -3.76 -2.33 -2.13
CA TRP A 33 -3.27 -2.79 -3.41
C TRP A 33 -2.28 -3.93 -3.25
N THR A 34 -2.46 -5.01 -4.02
CA THR A 34 -1.39 -6.01 -4.21
C THR A 34 -0.40 -5.48 -5.22
N VAL A 35 0.88 -5.59 -4.90
CA VAL A 35 1.98 -5.07 -5.72
C VAL A 35 2.94 -6.23 -6.07
N PRO A 36 3.14 -6.56 -7.36
CA PRO A 36 4.05 -7.63 -7.75
C PRO A 36 5.52 -7.26 -7.47
N ALA A 37 6.38 -8.22 -7.16
CA ALA A 37 7.81 -8.00 -6.98
C ALA A 37 8.58 -7.91 -8.31
N THR A 38 8.16 -7.00 -9.20
CA THR A 38 8.71 -6.81 -10.55
C THR A 38 9.14 -5.36 -10.80
N THR A 39 9.84 -5.09 -11.91
CA THR A 39 10.12 -3.71 -12.34
C THR A 39 8.80 -2.99 -12.66
N ASN A 40 8.66 -1.73 -12.22
CA ASN A 40 7.42 -0.93 -12.34
C ASN A 40 6.22 -1.57 -11.61
N ALA A 41 6.48 -2.21 -10.47
CA ALA A 41 5.50 -2.90 -9.65
C ALA A 41 4.22 -2.08 -9.39
N TRP A 42 4.37 -0.78 -9.08
CA TRP A 42 3.24 0.09 -8.80
C TRP A 42 2.27 0.26 -9.97
N GLU A 43 2.76 0.27 -11.21
CA GLU A 43 1.93 0.38 -12.41
C GLU A 43 1.12 -0.89 -12.68
N GLN A 44 1.57 -2.03 -12.14
CA GLN A 44 0.93 -3.33 -12.28
C GLN A 44 0.07 -3.71 -11.08
N ARG A 45 -0.16 -2.78 -10.15
CA ARG A 45 -0.91 -3.03 -8.92
C ARG A 45 -2.34 -3.49 -9.22
N GLN A 46 -2.87 -4.33 -8.34
CA GLN A 46 -4.25 -4.82 -8.40
C GLN A 46 -4.99 -4.45 -7.12
N PRO A 47 -6.30 -4.14 -7.18
CA PRO A 47 -7.10 -3.91 -5.98
C PRO A 47 -7.01 -5.10 -5.02
N PHE A 48 -6.81 -4.81 -3.75
CA PHE A 48 -6.80 -5.82 -2.69
C PHE A 48 -7.88 -5.49 -1.66
N SER A 49 -8.67 -6.49 -1.28
CA SER A 49 -9.62 -6.38 -0.19
C SER A 49 -9.20 -7.33 0.93
N PRO A 50 -8.69 -6.82 2.07
CA PRO A 50 -8.32 -7.67 3.19
C PRO A 50 -9.53 -8.49 3.66
N SER A 51 -9.42 -9.81 3.62
CA SER A 51 -10.43 -10.71 4.17
C SER A 51 -10.19 -10.98 5.65
N GLN A 52 -11.22 -11.49 6.35
CA GLN A 52 -11.05 -11.92 7.74
C GLN A 52 -10.08 -13.11 7.79
N GLY A 53 -8.86 -12.87 8.25
CA GLY A 53 -7.77 -13.85 8.32
C GLY A 53 -6.45 -13.40 7.70
N VAL A 54 -6.43 -12.28 6.97
CA VAL A 54 -5.17 -11.71 6.45
C VAL A 54 -4.36 -11.12 7.60
N GLU A 55 -3.10 -11.52 7.71
CA GLU A 55 -2.12 -10.99 8.65
C GLU A 55 -1.15 -10.05 7.89
N LEU A 56 -1.41 -8.75 7.97
CA LEU A 56 -0.58 -7.72 7.34
C LEU A 56 0.50 -7.23 8.32
N GLU A 57 1.76 -7.50 8.01
CA GLU A 57 2.88 -6.98 8.79
C GLU A 57 3.48 -5.74 8.12
N PRO A 58 3.60 -4.60 8.83
CA PRO A 58 4.19 -3.40 8.25
C PRO A 58 5.68 -3.61 7.99
N VAL A 59 6.16 -3.13 6.84
CA VAL A 59 7.59 -3.20 6.50
C VAL A 59 8.24 -1.81 6.47
N PRO A 60 9.56 -1.73 6.66
CA PRO A 60 10.28 -0.47 6.61
C PRO A 60 10.11 0.32 5.31
N GLY A 61 10.14 1.65 5.41
CA GLY A 61 9.91 2.53 4.27
C GLY A 61 10.95 2.47 3.14
N HIS A 62 12.11 1.84 3.33
CA HIS A 62 13.12 1.73 2.25
C HIS A 62 12.65 0.83 1.09
N TYR A 63 11.69 -0.07 1.32
CA TYR A 63 11.08 -0.89 0.27
C TYR A 63 10.23 -0.07 -0.72
N ARG A 64 9.87 1.19 -0.40
CA ARG A 64 9.13 2.07 -1.31
C ARG A 64 9.88 2.31 -2.62
N TYR A 65 11.19 2.45 -2.54
CA TYR A 65 12.05 2.66 -3.72
C TYR A 65 12.08 1.40 -4.60
N LEU A 66 12.15 0.22 -3.99
CA LEU A 66 12.14 -1.06 -4.70
C LEU A 66 10.80 -1.30 -5.41
N LEU A 67 9.69 -0.85 -4.82
CA LEU A 67 8.35 -0.99 -5.39
C LEU A 67 7.94 0.18 -6.31
N GLY A 68 8.80 1.20 -6.48
CA GLY A 68 8.52 2.37 -7.31
C GLY A 68 7.30 3.18 -6.83
N LEU A 69 7.06 3.26 -5.52
CA LEU A 69 5.88 3.95 -4.99
C LEU A 69 6.00 5.48 -5.13
N PRO A 70 4.89 6.19 -5.42
CA PRO A 70 4.87 7.64 -5.43
C PRO A 70 5.21 8.22 -4.05
N SER A 71 5.90 9.36 -4.07
CA SER A 71 6.30 10.12 -2.88
C SER A 71 5.17 10.95 -2.31
#